data_AF-A0A812RZH2-F1
#
_entry.id   AF-A0A812RZH2-F1
#
_cell.length_a   1.000
_cell.length_b   1.000
_cell.length_c   1.000
_cell.angle_alpha   90.00
_cell.angle_beta   90.00
_cell.angle_gamma   90.00
#
_symmetry.space_group_name_H-M   'P 1'
#
loop_
_entity.id
_entity.type
_entity.pdbx_description
1 polymer ?
#
loop_
_entity_poly.entity_id
_entity_poly.type
_entity_poly.pdbx_seq_one_letter_code
_entity_poly.pdbx_strand_id
1 'polypeptide(L)'
;MLHVWRASGEEVASRPKGEISNVRALKLWLQKLTGYGRFRQRLLVDVVSLEDEAELKEISDFQLVLLPFAETTRQQVEELASAASQGLLAEVEAALHRPQDPDLDQTQRLSPLAAAAAGGHDEVVRMLLEAAADKDKVSGPKGCTALALACESGHAQTVHLLLEARADKNKVRRLRRSTPLALASQNGKLEVVHLLLSANGVVDVDTPLCAAAAEGNASIVGLLLESRANKDVVDQRDSHRPLGVASAGGHAAVVQALLEARADLEVQDAGFGDTPLCLASRLGRVDVMRLLLESGAAG
;
A
#
# COMPACT_ATOMS: atom_id res chain seq x y z
N MET A 1 -8.88 34.06 -15.89
CA MET A 1 -9.24 32.99 -14.94
C MET A 1 -9.91 31.85 -15.72
N LEU A 2 -9.84 30.62 -15.21
CA LEU A 2 -10.67 29.49 -15.61
C LEU A 2 -11.80 29.40 -14.59
N HIS A 3 -13.04 29.31 -15.06
CA HIS A 3 -14.23 29.17 -14.23
C HIS A 3 -14.97 27.90 -14.61
N VAL A 4 -15.39 27.13 -13.61
CA VAL A 4 -16.14 25.90 -13.78
C VAL A 4 -17.51 26.08 -13.15
N TRP A 5 -18.56 25.90 -13.95
CA TRP A 5 -19.94 26.20 -13.60
C TRP A 5 -20.78 24.91 -13.61
N ARG A 6 -21.79 24.81 -12.74
CA ARG A 6 -22.84 23.79 -12.86
C ARG A 6 -23.86 24.21 -13.90
N ALA A 7 -24.65 23.24 -14.36
CA ALA A 7 -25.84 23.51 -15.18
C ALA A 7 -26.87 24.43 -14.49
N SER A 8 -26.84 24.54 -13.16
CA SER A 8 -27.67 25.48 -12.40
C SER A 8 -27.20 26.93 -12.47
N GLY A 9 -26.01 27.21 -13.04
CA GLY A 9 -25.36 28.54 -13.02
C GLY A 9 -24.53 28.83 -11.77
N GLU A 10 -24.43 27.87 -10.83
CA GLU A 10 -23.55 27.96 -9.66
C GLU A 10 -22.08 27.76 -10.06
N GLU A 11 -21.19 28.65 -9.63
CA GLU A 11 -19.74 28.46 -9.80
C GLU A 11 -19.24 27.36 -8.85
N VAL A 12 -18.67 26.30 -9.40
CA VAL A 12 -18.07 25.19 -8.64
C VAL A 12 -16.70 25.58 -8.13
N ALA A 13 -15.87 26.15 -9.00
CA ALA A 13 -14.50 26.49 -8.71
C ALA A 13 -13.90 27.38 -9.80
N SER A 14 -12.87 28.16 -9.43
CA SER A 14 -12.06 28.93 -10.38
C SER A 14 -10.59 28.93 -10.03
N ARG A 15 -9.73 29.15 -11.04
CA ARG A 15 -8.26 29.13 -10.93
C ARG A 15 -7.58 29.94 -12.04
N PRO A 16 -6.32 30.42 -11.87
CA PRO A 16 -5.58 31.08 -12.96
C PRO A 16 -5.31 30.15 -14.17
N LYS A 17 -5.36 30.72 -15.39
CA LYS A 17 -5.25 29.98 -16.68
C LYS A 17 -3.90 29.27 -16.94
N GLY A 18 -2.86 29.58 -16.16
CA GLY A 18 -1.51 29.03 -16.37
C GLY A 18 -1.17 27.78 -15.55
N GLU A 19 -2.03 27.38 -14.61
CA GLU A 19 -1.70 26.30 -13.66
C GLU A 19 -2.21 24.92 -14.10
N ILE A 20 -3.09 24.86 -15.11
CA ILE A 20 -3.70 23.64 -15.62
C ILE A 20 -3.60 23.65 -17.14
N SER A 21 -2.93 22.64 -17.69
CA SER A 21 -2.60 22.58 -19.12
C SER A 21 -3.72 22.00 -20.00
N ASN A 22 -4.42 20.97 -19.51
CA ASN A 22 -5.43 20.23 -20.26
C ASN A 22 -6.64 19.81 -19.41
N VAL A 23 -7.65 19.28 -20.09
CA VAL A 23 -8.91 18.83 -19.47
C VAL A 23 -8.69 17.72 -18.43
N ARG A 24 -7.79 16.77 -18.67
CA ARG A 24 -7.45 15.73 -17.68
C ARG A 24 -6.99 16.35 -16.37
N ALA A 25 -6.02 17.26 -16.43
CA ALA A 25 -5.51 17.95 -15.26
C ALA A 25 -6.62 18.77 -14.54
N LEU A 26 -7.54 19.38 -15.30
CA LEU A 26 -8.70 20.07 -14.73
C LEU A 26 -9.63 19.11 -13.99
N LYS A 27 -9.95 17.95 -14.57
CA LYS A 27 -10.77 16.91 -13.94
C LYS A 27 -10.14 16.37 -12.66
N LEU A 28 -8.83 16.13 -12.66
CA LEU A 28 -8.11 15.66 -11.46
C LEU A 28 -8.08 16.71 -10.35
N TRP A 29 -7.98 17.99 -10.70
CA TRP A 29 -8.12 19.07 -9.72
C TRP A 29 -9.55 19.14 -9.17
N LEU A 30 -10.57 19.07 -10.04
CA LEU A 30 -11.98 19.06 -9.64
C LEU A 30 -12.34 17.82 -8.81
N GLN A 31 -11.71 16.68 -9.04
CA GLN A 31 -11.90 15.47 -8.23
C GLN A 31 -11.56 15.73 -6.76
N LYS A 32 -10.51 16.52 -6.47
CA LYS A 32 -10.13 16.89 -5.09
C LYS A 32 -11.18 17.77 -4.40
N LEU A 33 -11.97 18.52 -5.18
CA LEU A 33 -13.01 19.42 -4.67
C LEU A 33 -14.37 18.73 -4.57
N THR A 34 -14.71 17.89 -5.54
CA THR A 34 -16.05 17.31 -5.70
C THR A 34 -16.16 15.85 -5.23
N GLY A 35 -15.03 15.13 -5.17
CA GLY A 35 -14.99 13.70 -4.92
C GLY A 35 -15.33 12.82 -6.13
N TYR A 36 -15.70 13.39 -7.27
CA TYR A 36 -16.04 12.62 -8.47
C TYR A 36 -14.79 12.28 -9.27
N GLY A 37 -14.58 11.01 -9.59
CA GLY A 37 -13.47 10.57 -10.45
C GLY A 37 -13.53 11.18 -11.85
N ARG A 38 -12.37 11.23 -12.51
CA ARG A 38 -12.16 11.75 -13.88
C ARG A 38 -13.24 11.32 -14.86
N PHE A 39 -13.58 10.03 -14.87
CA PHE A 39 -14.52 9.44 -15.81
C PHE A 39 -15.99 9.79 -15.55
N ARG A 40 -16.31 10.32 -14.36
CA ARG A 40 -17.65 10.81 -14.00
C ARG A 40 -17.84 12.30 -14.24
N GLN A 41 -16.82 12.99 -14.76
CA GLN A 41 -16.85 14.42 -15.03
C GLN A 41 -16.90 14.65 -16.54
N ARG A 42 -17.93 15.37 -16.99
CA ARG A 42 -18.01 15.92 -18.36
C ARG A 42 -17.86 17.44 -18.29
N LEU A 43 -16.85 17.94 -18.98
CA LEU A 43 -16.59 19.37 -19.11
C LEU A 43 -17.03 19.80 -20.49
N LEU A 44 -17.96 20.74 -20.56
CA LEU A 44 -18.55 21.21 -21.80
C LEU A 44 -18.19 22.67 -22.06
N VAL A 45 -17.98 22.98 -23.34
CA VAL A 45 -17.88 24.34 -23.88
C VAL A 45 -18.89 24.42 -25.02
N ASP A 46 -19.80 25.38 -24.97
CA ASP A 46 -20.88 25.52 -25.95
C ASP A 46 -21.63 24.19 -26.22
N VAL A 47 -21.91 23.43 -25.15
CA VAL A 47 -22.59 22.12 -25.17
C VAL A 47 -21.73 20.95 -25.72
N VAL A 48 -20.51 21.22 -26.19
CA VAL A 48 -19.59 20.18 -26.67
C VAL A 48 -18.75 19.64 -25.52
N SER A 49 -18.79 18.31 -25.30
CA SER A 49 -17.95 17.66 -24.29
C SER A 49 -16.50 17.61 -24.77
N LEU A 50 -15.57 18.01 -23.92
CA LEU A 50 -14.14 17.95 -24.20
C LEU A 50 -13.53 16.60 -23.82
N GLU A 51 -12.59 16.14 -24.65
CA GLU A 51 -11.70 15.01 -24.37
C GLU A 51 -10.57 15.42 -23.42
N ASP A 52 -9.91 14.43 -22.82
CA ASP A 52 -8.93 14.63 -21.74
C ASP A 52 -7.67 15.39 -22.22
N GLU A 53 -7.33 15.23 -23.49
CA GLU A 53 -6.17 15.80 -24.16
C GLU A 53 -6.37 17.25 -24.60
N ALA A 54 -7.60 17.76 -24.57
CA ALA A 54 -7.90 19.10 -25.06
C ALA A 54 -7.17 20.18 -24.22
N GLU A 55 -6.48 21.10 -24.91
CA GLU A 55 -5.77 22.22 -24.28
C GLU A 55 -6.73 23.31 -23.81
N LEU A 56 -6.39 23.99 -22.70
CA LEU A 56 -7.27 24.99 -22.08
C LEU A 56 -6.93 26.45 -22.40
N LYS A 57 -5.94 26.73 -23.26
CA LYS A 57 -5.36 28.07 -23.45
C LYS A 57 -6.40 29.16 -23.75
N GLU A 58 -7.30 28.87 -24.68
CA GLU A 58 -8.31 29.82 -25.16
C GLU A 58 -9.63 29.76 -24.37
N ILE A 59 -9.82 28.73 -23.55
CA ILE A 59 -11.10 28.47 -22.87
C ILE A 59 -11.09 29.16 -21.51
N SER A 60 -12.17 29.87 -21.17
CA SER A 60 -12.32 30.55 -19.87
C SER A 60 -13.37 29.91 -18.99
N ASP A 61 -14.44 29.41 -19.60
CA ASP A 61 -15.64 28.95 -18.90
C ASP A 61 -15.96 27.51 -19.32
N PHE A 62 -16.23 26.67 -18.33
CA PHE A 62 -16.62 25.28 -18.54
C PHE A 62 -17.92 25.00 -17.79
N GLN A 63 -18.79 24.23 -18.42
CA GLN A 63 -19.90 23.62 -17.71
C GLN A 63 -19.50 22.22 -17.24
N LEU A 64 -19.58 21.96 -15.94
CA LEU A 64 -19.36 20.66 -15.33
C LEU A 64 -20.68 19.90 -15.20
N VAL A 65 -20.72 18.72 -15.80
CA VAL A 65 -21.78 17.73 -15.63
C VAL A 65 -21.20 16.51 -14.93
N LEU A 66 -21.79 16.17 -13.79
CA LEU A 66 -21.42 15.02 -12.98
C LEU A 66 -22.32 13.83 -13.31
N LEU A 67 -21.71 12.72 -13.70
CA LEU A 67 -22.43 11.51 -14.10
C LEU A 67 -22.68 10.59 -12.89
N PRO A 68 -23.88 10.03 -12.72
CA PRO A 68 -24.09 8.90 -11.81
C PRO A 68 -23.35 7.67 -12.33
N PHE A 69 -23.16 6.67 -11.47
CA PHE A 69 -22.69 5.38 -11.94
C PHE A 69 -23.76 4.70 -12.81
N ALA A 70 -23.35 4.06 -13.90
CA ALA A 70 -24.22 3.27 -14.76
C ALA A 70 -24.47 1.88 -14.15
N GLU A 71 -25.64 1.31 -14.44
CA GLU A 71 -25.89 -0.11 -14.14
C GLU A 71 -24.85 -0.97 -14.84
N THR A 72 -24.24 -1.89 -14.09
CA THR A 72 -23.11 -2.69 -14.53
C THR A 72 -23.45 -4.17 -14.41
N THR A 73 -23.21 -4.93 -15.47
CA THR A 73 -23.43 -6.39 -15.48
C THR A 73 -22.30 -7.12 -14.77
N ARG A 74 -22.56 -8.37 -14.35
CA ARG A 74 -21.55 -9.25 -13.77
C ARG A 74 -20.31 -9.39 -14.67
N GLN A 75 -20.52 -9.52 -15.98
CA GLN A 75 -19.46 -9.65 -16.97
C GLN A 75 -18.59 -8.39 -17.03
N GLN A 76 -19.18 -7.20 -17.03
CA GLN A 76 -18.44 -5.93 -17.04
C GLN A 76 -17.59 -5.74 -15.77
N VAL A 77 -18.09 -6.18 -14.62
CA VAL A 77 -17.31 -6.20 -13.37
C VAL A 77 -16.10 -7.15 -13.50
N GLU A 78 -16.28 -8.33 -14.11
CA GLU A 78 -15.18 -9.27 -14.34
C GLU A 78 -14.16 -8.74 -15.36
N GLU A 79 -14.63 -8.13 -16.44
CA GLU A 79 -13.79 -7.55 -17.49
C GLU A 79 -12.85 -6.48 -16.90
N LEU A 80 -13.37 -5.55 -16.11
CA LEU A 80 -12.54 -4.53 -15.47
C LEU A 80 -11.51 -5.14 -14.52
N ALA A 81 -11.92 -6.07 -13.65
CA ALA A 81 -11.02 -6.71 -12.71
C ALA A 81 -9.95 -7.58 -13.40
N SER A 82 -10.31 -8.24 -14.51
CA SER A 82 -9.41 -9.07 -15.32
C SER A 82 -8.42 -8.23 -16.11
N ALA A 83 -8.89 -7.15 -16.75
CA ALA A 83 -8.02 -6.20 -17.43
C ALA A 83 -7.04 -5.56 -16.44
N ALA A 84 -7.50 -5.22 -15.24
CA ALA A 84 -6.67 -4.65 -14.20
C ALA A 84 -5.61 -5.63 -13.68
N SER A 85 -5.95 -6.90 -13.50
CA SER A 85 -4.98 -7.93 -13.06
C SER A 85 -3.91 -8.23 -14.12
N GLN A 86 -4.24 -8.06 -15.39
CA GLN A 86 -3.35 -8.29 -16.53
C GLN A 86 -2.58 -7.02 -16.97
N GLY A 87 -2.88 -5.86 -16.39
CA GLY A 87 -2.22 -4.59 -16.75
C GLY A 87 -2.68 -4.02 -18.10
N LEU A 88 -3.87 -4.40 -18.58
CA LEU A 88 -4.40 -3.99 -19.88
C LEU A 88 -5.00 -2.59 -19.80
N LEU A 89 -4.13 -1.57 -19.85
CA LEU A 89 -4.48 -0.15 -19.67
C LEU A 89 -5.65 0.30 -20.56
N ALA A 90 -5.60 -0.02 -21.85
CA ALA A 90 -6.63 0.38 -22.80
C ALA A 90 -8.00 -0.23 -22.50
N GLU A 91 -8.04 -1.48 -22.02
CA GLU A 91 -9.29 -2.16 -21.64
C GLU A 91 -9.86 -1.58 -20.34
N VAL A 92 -9.00 -1.25 -19.38
CA VAL A 92 -9.40 -0.54 -18.15
C VAL A 92 -9.98 0.84 -18.50
N GLU A 93 -9.34 1.59 -19.39
CA GLU A 93 -9.83 2.90 -19.82
C GLU A 93 -11.19 2.79 -20.54
N ALA A 94 -11.32 1.85 -21.47
CA ALA A 94 -12.56 1.59 -22.19
C ALA A 94 -13.70 1.17 -21.24
N ALA A 95 -13.40 0.36 -20.22
CA ALA A 95 -14.36 -0.02 -19.19
C ALA A 95 -14.83 1.19 -18.37
N LEU A 96 -13.92 2.08 -17.97
CA LEU A 96 -14.21 3.25 -17.13
C LEU A 96 -14.84 4.44 -17.89
N HIS A 97 -14.72 4.51 -19.22
CA HIS A 97 -15.43 5.51 -20.03
C HIS A 97 -16.94 5.38 -19.98
N ARG A 98 -17.43 4.15 -19.77
CA ARG A 98 -18.77 3.93 -19.19
C ARG A 98 -18.61 4.24 -17.70
N PRO A 99 -19.37 5.16 -17.10
CA PRO A 99 -19.20 5.55 -15.70
C PRO A 99 -19.61 4.39 -14.77
N GLN A 100 -18.90 3.27 -14.81
CA GLN A 100 -19.02 2.12 -13.96
C GLN A 100 -18.31 2.44 -12.63
N ASP A 101 -18.83 1.90 -11.54
CA ASP A 101 -18.17 1.98 -10.26
C ASP A 101 -16.87 1.13 -10.28
N PRO A 102 -15.68 1.76 -10.15
CA PRO A 102 -14.40 1.08 -10.25
C PRO A 102 -14.14 0.13 -9.07
N ASP A 103 -14.93 0.24 -8.00
CA ASP A 103 -14.80 -0.61 -6.83
C ASP A 103 -15.66 -1.86 -6.91
N LEU A 104 -16.59 -1.98 -7.87
CA LEU A 104 -17.38 -3.21 -7.99
C LEU A 104 -16.47 -4.43 -8.12
N ASP A 105 -16.69 -5.40 -7.25
CA ASP A 105 -16.01 -6.68 -7.25
C ASP A 105 -17.03 -7.80 -7.10
N GLN A 106 -16.59 -9.02 -7.39
CA GLN A 106 -17.33 -10.21 -7.00
C GLN A 106 -16.89 -10.64 -5.62
N THR A 107 -17.80 -11.22 -4.86
CA THR A 107 -17.50 -11.78 -3.55
C THR A 107 -16.24 -12.64 -3.60
N GLN A 108 -15.30 -12.37 -2.67
CA GLN A 108 -14.00 -13.06 -2.55
C GLN A 108 -12.98 -12.80 -3.68
N ARG A 109 -13.26 -11.95 -4.66
CA ARG A 109 -12.24 -11.49 -5.63
C ARG A 109 -11.57 -10.21 -5.16
N LEU A 110 -10.39 -9.95 -5.71
CA LEU A 110 -9.72 -8.66 -5.56
C LEU A 110 -10.53 -7.58 -6.29
N SER A 111 -10.60 -6.39 -5.71
CA SER A 111 -11.05 -5.20 -6.45
C SER A 111 -10.08 -4.93 -7.61
N PRO A 112 -10.51 -4.22 -8.67
CA PRO A 112 -9.62 -3.87 -9.78
C PRO A 112 -8.33 -3.19 -9.30
N LEU A 113 -8.41 -2.27 -8.34
CA LEU A 113 -7.24 -1.58 -7.79
C LEU A 113 -6.30 -2.54 -7.04
N ALA A 114 -6.87 -3.46 -6.24
CA ALA A 114 -6.09 -4.46 -5.52
C ALA A 114 -5.43 -5.47 -6.47
N ALA A 115 -6.12 -5.86 -7.55
CA ALA A 115 -5.58 -6.76 -8.57
C ALA A 115 -4.43 -6.13 -9.36
N ALA A 116 -4.59 -4.87 -9.79
CA ALA A 116 -3.53 -4.12 -10.46
C ALA A 116 -2.32 -3.91 -9.55
N ALA A 117 -2.56 -3.59 -8.28
CA ALA A 117 -1.50 -3.36 -7.31
C ALA A 117 -0.70 -4.64 -6.99
N ALA A 118 -1.36 -5.80 -6.92
CA ALA A 118 -0.71 -7.08 -6.71
C ALA A 118 0.21 -7.50 -7.87
N GLY A 119 -0.09 -7.05 -9.10
CA GLY A 119 0.70 -7.30 -10.30
C GLY A 119 1.72 -6.21 -10.65
N GLY A 120 1.76 -5.10 -9.90
CA GLY A 120 2.70 -3.99 -10.17
C GLY A 120 2.33 -3.14 -11.39
N HIS A 121 1.06 -3.10 -11.78
CA HIS A 121 0.61 -2.40 -12.99
C HIS A 121 0.41 -0.90 -12.72
N ASP A 122 1.50 -0.15 -12.60
CA ASP A 122 1.54 1.26 -12.16
C ASP A 122 0.56 2.17 -12.91
N GLU A 123 0.49 2.06 -14.24
CA GLU A 123 -0.40 2.89 -15.07
C GLU A 123 -1.87 2.58 -14.83
N VAL A 124 -2.20 1.30 -14.63
CA VAL A 124 -3.57 0.87 -14.29
C VAL A 124 -3.94 1.35 -12.88
N VAL A 125 -3.02 1.23 -11.92
CA VAL A 125 -3.22 1.74 -10.56
C VAL A 125 -3.50 3.24 -10.60
N ARG A 126 -2.70 4.02 -11.34
CA ARG A 126 -2.92 5.46 -11.52
C ARG A 126 -4.30 5.72 -12.12
N MET A 127 -4.67 5.04 -13.20
CA MET A 127 -5.96 5.23 -13.86
C MET A 127 -7.17 4.93 -12.94
N LEU A 128 -7.09 3.86 -12.13
CA LEU A 128 -8.13 3.51 -11.17
C LEU A 128 -8.25 4.54 -10.04
N LEU A 129 -7.13 5.11 -9.58
CA LEU A 129 -7.15 6.22 -8.62
C LEU A 129 -7.75 7.50 -9.22
N GLU A 130 -7.46 7.80 -10.49
CA GLU A 130 -8.12 8.88 -11.24
C GLU A 130 -9.62 8.62 -11.45
N ALA A 131 -10.05 7.36 -11.49
CA ALA A 131 -11.45 6.97 -11.46
C ALA A 131 -12.10 7.09 -10.08
N ALA A 132 -11.36 7.52 -9.06
CA ALA A 132 -11.76 7.59 -7.66
C ALA A 132 -12.08 6.23 -7.01
N ALA A 133 -11.37 5.16 -7.42
CA ALA A 133 -11.42 3.89 -6.70
C ALA A 133 -11.02 4.06 -5.22
N ASP A 134 -11.71 3.35 -4.33
CA ASP A 134 -11.40 3.32 -2.91
C ASP A 134 -10.06 2.62 -2.66
N LYS A 135 -9.03 3.45 -2.50
CA LYS A 135 -7.65 3.06 -2.17
C LYS A 135 -7.51 2.20 -0.91
N ASP A 136 -8.47 2.26 0.01
CA ASP A 136 -8.48 1.52 1.26
C ASP A 136 -9.48 0.36 1.26
N LYS A 137 -10.07 0.05 0.11
CA LYS A 137 -11.00 -1.06 -0.04
C LYS A 137 -10.31 -2.38 0.30
N VAL A 138 -10.98 -3.15 1.14
CA VAL A 138 -10.55 -4.49 1.54
C VAL A 138 -11.23 -5.50 0.64
N SER A 139 -10.45 -6.30 -0.09
CA SER A 139 -10.97 -7.28 -1.06
C SER A 139 -10.16 -8.58 -1.07
N GLY A 140 -10.65 -9.58 -1.80
CA GLY A 140 -10.03 -10.90 -1.92
C GLY A 140 -10.16 -11.78 -0.67
N PRO A 141 -9.69 -13.04 -0.76
CA PRO A 141 -9.89 -14.03 0.30
C PRO A 141 -9.07 -13.74 1.57
N LYS A 142 -7.92 -13.08 1.44
CA LYS A 142 -7.10 -12.63 2.58
C LYS A 142 -7.65 -11.32 3.20
N GLY A 143 -8.57 -10.64 2.53
CA GLY A 143 -9.03 -9.29 2.88
C GLY A 143 -7.88 -8.30 2.91
N CYS A 144 -7.26 -8.04 1.76
CA CYS A 144 -6.14 -7.11 1.64
C CYS A 144 -6.58 -5.79 1.01
N THR A 145 -5.88 -4.71 1.33
CA THR A 145 -5.91 -3.46 0.55
C THR A 145 -4.95 -3.55 -0.63
N ALA A 146 -5.09 -2.64 -1.60
CA ALA A 146 -4.16 -2.54 -2.72
C ALA A 146 -2.72 -2.29 -2.23
N LEU A 147 -2.54 -1.43 -1.23
CA LEU A 147 -1.23 -1.13 -0.65
C LEU A 147 -0.60 -2.35 0.01
N ALA A 148 -1.39 -3.13 0.77
CA ALA A 148 -0.89 -4.35 1.40
C ALA A 148 -0.35 -5.37 0.37
N LEU A 149 -1.04 -5.54 -0.77
CA LEU A 149 -0.61 -6.45 -1.84
C LEU A 149 0.61 -5.94 -2.58
N ALA A 150 0.67 -4.64 -2.90
CA ALA A 150 1.86 -4.04 -3.50
C ALA A 150 3.09 -4.21 -2.59
N CYS A 151 2.90 -4.08 -1.28
CA CYS A 151 3.96 -4.29 -0.29
C CYS A 151 4.38 -5.76 -0.13
N GLU A 152 3.42 -6.70 -0.15
CA GLU A 152 3.69 -8.14 -0.13
C GLU A 152 4.50 -8.57 -1.38
N SER A 153 4.11 -8.07 -2.56
CA SER A 153 4.77 -8.37 -3.84
C SER A 153 6.08 -7.61 -4.07
N GLY A 154 6.29 -6.46 -3.41
CA GLY A 154 7.51 -5.65 -3.55
C GLY A 154 7.47 -4.62 -4.69
N HIS A 155 6.29 -4.18 -5.12
CA HIS A 155 6.15 -3.21 -6.21
C HIS A 155 6.31 -1.77 -5.70
N ALA A 156 7.56 -1.31 -5.59
CA ALA A 156 7.91 -0.01 -5.02
C ALA A 156 7.21 1.19 -5.68
N GLN A 157 7.11 1.20 -7.02
CA GLN A 157 6.44 2.27 -7.75
C GLN A 157 4.92 2.31 -7.45
N THR A 158 4.24 1.16 -7.46
CA THR A 158 2.84 1.05 -7.00
C THR A 158 2.67 1.54 -5.57
N VAL A 159 3.57 1.17 -4.65
CA VAL A 159 3.54 1.62 -3.26
C VAL A 159 3.64 3.14 -3.19
N HIS A 160 4.57 3.74 -3.94
CA HIS A 160 4.72 5.19 -4.03
C HIS A 160 3.41 5.86 -4.50
N LEU A 161 2.82 5.38 -5.60
CA LEU A 161 1.56 5.92 -6.14
C LEU A 161 0.41 5.86 -5.12
N LEU A 162 0.27 4.74 -4.41
CA LEU A 162 -0.78 4.57 -3.40
C LEU A 162 -0.55 5.47 -2.18
N LEU A 163 0.70 5.66 -1.75
CA LEU A 163 1.05 6.58 -0.66
C LEU A 163 0.81 8.05 -1.06
N GLU A 164 1.13 8.44 -2.30
CA GLU A 164 0.81 9.77 -2.85
C GLU A 164 -0.70 10.02 -2.87
N ALA A 165 -1.48 8.98 -3.19
CA ALA A 165 -2.94 9.00 -3.10
C ALA A 165 -3.48 8.98 -1.66
N ARG A 166 -2.60 8.96 -0.65
CA ARG A 166 -2.90 8.90 0.78
C ARG A 166 -3.62 7.63 1.22
N ALA A 167 -3.28 6.48 0.65
CA ALA A 167 -3.77 5.19 1.16
C ALA A 167 -3.31 4.99 2.62
N ASP A 168 -4.12 4.33 3.42
CA ASP A 168 -3.81 4.04 4.81
C ASP A 168 -2.70 2.97 4.91
N LYS A 169 -1.48 3.47 5.06
CA LYS A 169 -0.25 2.69 5.26
C LYS A 169 -0.23 1.80 6.51
N ASN A 170 -1.18 1.96 7.42
CA ASN A 170 -1.28 1.14 8.63
C ASN A 170 -2.48 0.18 8.59
N LYS A 171 -3.29 0.21 7.53
CA LYS A 171 -4.47 -0.63 7.43
C LYS A 171 -4.09 -2.10 7.34
N VAL A 172 -4.50 -2.85 8.35
CA VAL A 172 -4.21 -4.28 8.45
C VAL A 172 -5.10 -5.10 7.52
N ARG A 173 -4.52 -6.14 6.90
CA ARG A 173 -5.33 -7.15 6.21
C ARG A 173 -6.21 -7.93 7.20
N ARG A 174 -7.34 -8.46 6.73
CA ARG A 174 -8.29 -9.21 7.58
C ARG A 174 -7.67 -10.50 8.11
N LEU A 175 -7.04 -11.29 7.23
CA LEU A 175 -6.39 -12.53 7.62
C LEU A 175 -5.07 -12.20 8.35
N ARG A 176 -4.85 -12.75 9.55
CA ARG A 176 -3.64 -12.57 10.38
C ARG A 176 -3.31 -11.13 10.81
N ARG A 177 -4.13 -10.13 10.48
CA ARG A 177 -3.99 -8.73 10.94
C ARG A 177 -2.65 -8.05 10.61
N SER A 178 -2.01 -8.40 9.49
CA SER A 178 -0.73 -7.80 9.12
C SER A 178 -0.82 -6.43 8.48
N THR A 179 0.09 -5.54 8.89
CA THR A 179 0.30 -4.23 8.27
C THR A 179 1.06 -4.37 6.94
N PRO A 180 0.96 -3.38 6.04
CA PRO A 180 1.80 -3.33 4.84
C PRO A 180 3.31 -3.40 5.16
N LEU A 181 3.77 -2.78 6.26
CA LEU A 181 5.16 -2.82 6.70
C LEU A 181 5.57 -4.22 7.17
N ALA A 182 4.73 -4.91 7.94
CA ALA A 182 4.99 -6.29 8.36
C ALA A 182 5.07 -7.24 7.15
N LEU A 183 4.17 -7.09 6.18
CA LEU A 183 4.17 -7.90 4.94
C LEU A 183 5.44 -7.66 4.10
N ALA A 184 5.85 -6.40 3.90
CA ALA A 184 7.08 -6.08 3.19
C ALA A 184 8.32 -6.63 3.91
N SER A 185 8.34 -6.52 5.25
CA SER A 185 9.45 -6.99 6.10
C SER A 185 9.58 -8.52 6.09
N GLN A 186 8.45 -9.23 6.16
CA GLN A 186 8.40 -10.68 6.04
C GLN A 186 8.92 -11.15 4.67
N ASN A 187 8.49 -10.49 3.58
CA ASN A 187 8.83 -10.92 2.22
C ASN A 187 10.17 -10.36 1.70
N GLY A 188 10.99 -9.77 2.57
CA GLY A 188 12.33 -9.28 2.22
C GLY A 188 12.33 -8.06 1.30
N LYS A 189 11.25 -7.26 1.26
CA LYS A 189 11.09 -6.14 0.30
C LYS A 189 11.75 -4.87 0.83
N LEU A 190 13.09 -4.85 0.86
CA LEU A 190 13.89 -3.77 1.48
C LEU A 190 13.51 -2.36 0.97
N GLU A 191 13.38 -2.17 -0.34
CA GLU A 191 13.02 -0.87 -0.92
C GLU A 191 11.63 -0.40 -0.47
N VAL A 192 10.65 -1.31 -0.43
CA VAL A 192 9.30 -1.01 0.06
C VAL A 192 9.31 -0.68 1.56
N VAL A 193 10.08 -1.40 2.37
CA VAL A 193 10.25 -1.09 3.79
C VAL A 193 10.78 0.33 3.96
N HIS A 194 11.82 0.70 3.21
CA HIS A 194 12.38 2.05 3.23
C HIS A 194 11.33 3.11 2.84
N LEU A 195 10.54 2.88 1.80
CA LEU A 195 9.46 3.78 1.38
C LEU A 195 8.40 3.97 2.48
N LEU A 196 7.95 2.88 3.11
CA LEU A 196 6.93 2.94 4.16
C LEU A 196 7.43 3.68 5.42
N LEU A 197 8.69 3.45 5.82
CA LEU A 197 9.30 4.14 6.95
C LEU A 197 9.50 5.63 6.65
N SER A 198 9.95 5.97 5.44
CA SER A 198 10.07 7.36 4.97
C SER A 198 8.72 8.08 4.93
N ALA A 199 7.64 7.36 4.67
CA ALA A 199 6.28 7.87 4.73
C ALA A 199 5.68 7.91 6.16
N ASN A 200 6.49 7.75 7.22
CA ASN A 200 6.05 7.68 8.62
C ASN A 200 5.02 6.56 8.89
N GLY A 201 5.19 5.38 8.27
CA GLY A 201 4.46 4.17 8.66
C GLY A 201 4.71 3.80 10.13
N VAL A 202 3.70 3.25 10.81
CA VAL A 202 3.86 2.86 12.22
C VAL A 202 4.70 1.59 12.30
N VAL A 203 5.86 1.70 12.96
CA VAL A 203 6.92 0.69 12.95
C VAL A 203 6.57 -0.57 13.74
N ASP A 204 5.80 -0.45 14.82
CA ASP A 204 5.59 -1.55 15.78
C ASP A 204 4.24 -2.30 15.65
N VAL A 205 3.41 -1.99 14.65
CA VAL A 205 2.11 -2.65 14.47
C VAL A 205 2.25 -3.94 13.65
N ASP A 206 1.78 -5.05 14.23
CA ASP A 206 1.99 -6.44 13.74
C ASP A 206 3.48 -6.84 13.62
N THR A 207 4.31 -6.27 14.49
CA THR A 207 5.71 -6.66 14.74
C THR A 207 6.58 -6.91 13.49
N PRO A 208 6.73 -5.93 12.58
CA PRO A 208 7.59 -6.06 11.38
C PRO A 208 9.02 -6.51 11.69
N LEU A 209 9.56 -6.12 12.84
CA LEU A 209 10.88 -6.55 13.30
C LEU A 209 10.93 -8.06 13.59
N CYS A 210 9.90 -8.62 14.24
CA CYS A 210 9.79 -10.07 14.44
C CYS A 210 9.71 -10.80 13.08
N ALA A 211 8.92 -10.27 12.15
CA ALA A 211 8.77 -10.86 10.82
C ALA A 211 10.10 -10.87 10.05
N ALA A 212 10.82 -9.74 10.00
CA ALA A 212 12.13 -9.67 9.36
C ALA A 212 13.16 -10.58 10.05
N ALA A 213 13.12 -10.67 11.38
CA ALA A 213 14.02 -11.49 12.16
C ALA A 213 13.79 -12.99 11.96
N ALA A 214 12.54 -13.44 11.86
CA ALA A 214 12.19 -14.83 11.58
C ALA A 214 12.70 -15.29 10.20
N GLU A 215 12.71 -14.38 9.23
CA GLU A 215 13.14 -14.63 7.85
C GLU A 215 14.64 -14.37 7.64
N GLY A 216 15.38 -13.94 8.67
CA GLY A 216 16.82 -13.73 8.60
C GLY A 216 17.25 -12.47 7.83
N ASN A 217 16.34 -11.53 7.58
CA ASN A 217 16.58 -10.34 6.77
C ASN A 217 17.34 -9.25 7.55
N ALA A 218 18.65 -9.44 7.74
CA ALA A 218 19.50 -8.53 8.54
C ALA A 218 19.43 -7.06 8.09
N SER A 219 19.38 -6.78 6.78
CA SER A 219 19.28 -5.40 6.26
C SER A 219 17.97 -4.71 6.67
N ILE A 220 16.85 -5.45 6.65
CA ILE A 220 15.55 -4.92 7.09
C ILE A 220 15.52 -4.75 8.60
N VAL A 221 16.09 -5.70 9.35
CA VAL A 221 16.25 -5.59 10.81
C VAL A 221 17.04 -4.34 11.18
N GLY A 222 18.18 -4.10 10.55
CA GLY A 222 18.99 -2.89 10.75
C GLY A 222 18.17 -1.62 10.49
N LEU A 223 17.50 -1.54 9.34
CA LEU A 223 16.68 -0.39 8.97
C LEU A 223 15.51 -0.14 9.94
N LEU A 224 14.86 -1.19 10.44
CA LEU A 224 13.79 -1.09 11.43
C LEU A 224 14.33 -0.59 12.79
N LEU A 225 15.49 -1.10 13.23
CA LEU A 225 16.15 -0.66 14.46
C LEU A 225 16.60 0.80 14.39
N GLU A 226 17.16 1.22 13.26
CA GLU A 226 17.49 2.63 12.98
C GLU A 226 16.24 3.53 13.04
N SER A 227 15.09 2.98 12.62
CA SER A 227 13.78 3.63 12.69
C SER A 227 13.11 3.52 14.08
N ARG A 228 13.87 3.14 15.12
CA ARG A 228 13.43 3.01 16.51
C ARG A 228 12.33 1.96 16.73
N ALA A 229 12.29 0.89 15.94
CA ALA A 229 11.47 -0.28 16.24
C ALA A 229 11.74 -0.79 17.65
N ASN A 230 10.70 -1.23 18.35
CA ASN A 230 10.86 -1.88 19.64
C ASN A 230 11.56 -3.25 19.45
N LYS A 231 12.86 -3.30 19.78
CA LYS A 231 13.70 -4.49 19.68
C LYS A 231 13.22 -5.69 20.51
N ASP A 232 12.46 -5.42 21.58
CA ASP A 232 11.93 -6.43 22.50
C ASP A 232 10.42 -6.64 22.30
N VAL A 233 9.89 -6.23 21.13
CA VAL A 233 8.47 -6.35 20.80
C VAL A 233 8.00 -7.80 20.86
N VAL A 234 6.80 -8.00 21.40
CA VAL A 234 6.16 -9.31 21.47
C VAL A 234 5.10 -9.41 20.39
N ASP A 235 5.23 -10.37 19.48
CA ASP A 235 4.17 -10.70 18.54
C ASP A 235 2.93 -11.22 19.29
N GLN A 236 1.76 -10.72 18.93
CA GLN A 236 0.51 -11.03 19.62
C GLN A 236 -0.04 -12.43 19.29
N ARG A 237 0.47 -13.08 18.24
CA ARG A 237 -0.04 -14.38 17.80
C ARG A 237 0.62 -15.53 18.54
N ASP A 238 1.95 -15.52 18.54
CA ASP A 238 2.75 -16.64 19.03
C ASP A 238 3.64 -16.24 20.22
N SER A 239 3.49 -15.02 20.74
CA SER A 239 4.31 -14.45 21.83
C SER A 239 5.81 -14.52 21.57
N HIS A 240 6.16 -14.47 20.28
CA HIS A 240 7.54 -14.51 19.82
C HIS A 240 8.17 -13.12 19.87
N ARG A 241 9.50 -13.10 20.06
CA ARG A 241 10.31 -11.89 20.08
C ARG A 241 11.42 -11.96 19.02
N PRO A 242 11.91 -10.82 18.50
CA PRO A 242 12.87 -10.81 17.40
C PRO A 242 14.10 -11.66 17.68
N LEU A 243 14.70 -11.52 18.87
CA LEU A 243 15.92 -12.26 19.23
C LEU A 243 15.65 -13.77 19.36
N GLY A 244 14.50 -14.16 19.92
CA GLY A 244 14.12 -15.57 20.04
C GLY A 244 13.92 -16.24 18.68
N VAL A 245 13.17 -15.61 17.77
CA VAL A 245 12.94 -16.18 16.42
C VAL A 245 14.20 -16.20 15.57
N ALA A 246 15.04 -15.17 15.65
CA ALA A 246 16.33 -15.15 14.97
C ALA A 246 17.25 -16.26 15.51
N SER A 247 17.24 -16.47 16.83
CA SER A 247 18.06 -17.49 17.47
C SER A 247 17.60 -18.90 17.12
N ALA A 248 16.30 -19.15 17.10
CA ALA A 248 15.73 -20.43 16.66
C ALA A 248 16.03 -20.71 15.17
N GLY A 249 15.92 -19.67 14.34
CA GLY A 249 16.23 -19.72 12.91
C GLY A 249 17.73 -19.92 12.60
N GLY A 250 18.62 -19.60 13.55
CA GLY A 250 20.07 -19.63 13.32
C GLY A 250 20.60 -18.41 12.58
N HIS A 251 19.86 -17.30 12.59
CA HIS A 251 20.16 -16.10 11.81
C HIS A 251 21.20 -15.22 12.51
N ALA A 252 22.46 -15.66 12.49
CA ALA A 252 23.57 -15.03 13.22
C ALA A 252 23.70 -13.51 12.98
N ALA A 253 23.57 -13.05 11.73
CA ALA A 253 23.64 -11.62 11.39
C ALA A 253 22.50 -10.80 12.01
N VAL A 254 21.28 -11.35 12.06
CA VAL A 254 20.14 -10.71 12.73
C VAL A 254 20.36 -10.67 14.24
N VAL A 255 20.81 -11.79 14.82
CA VAL A 255 21.14 -11.87 16.25
C VAL A 255 22.17 -10.80 16.58
N GLN A 256 23.27 -10.71 15.84
CA GLN A 256 24.29 -9.69 16.04
C GLN A 256 23.70 -8.27 16.00
N ALA A 257 22.89 -7.93 15.00
CA ALA A 257 22.26 -6.60 14.91
C ALA A 257 21.35 -6.28 16.11
N LEU A 258 20.58 -7.27 16.60
CA LEU A 258 19.73 -7.11 17.78
C LEU A 258 20.57 -6.94 19.07
N LEU A 259 21.68 -7.64 19.19
CA LEU A 259 22.61 -7.51 20.33
C LEU A 259 23.32 -6.16 20.34
N GLU A 260 23.75 -5.66 19.19
CA GLU A 260 24.31 -4.31 19.04
C GLU A 260 23.27 -3.24 19.43
N ALA A 261 21.98 -3.49 19.15
CA ALA A 261 20.88 -2.66 19.62
C ALA A 261 20.52 -2.86 21.11
N ARG A 262 21.22 -3.74 21.84
CA ARG A 262 20.96 -4.12 23.23
C ARG A 262 19.58 -4.72 23.46
N ALA A 263 19.14 -5.63 22.60
CA ALA A 263 17.96 -6.46 22.85
C ALA A 263 18.18 -7.32 24.10
N ASP A 264 17.11 -7.58 24.85
CA ASP A 264 17.19 -8.34 26.09
C ASP A 264 17.47 -9.84 25.80
N LEU A 265 18.53 -10.34 26.43
CA LEU A 265 19.07 -11.68 26.27
C LEU A 265 18.29 -12.75 27.04
N GLU A 266 17.63 -12.36 28.12
CA GLU A 266 17.02 -13.29 29.08
C GLU A 266 15.51 -13.45 28.86
N VAL A 267 15.01 -12.92 27.74
CA VAL A 267 13.57 -12.91 27.53
C VAL A 267 13.06 -14.28 27.15
N GLN A 268 12.10 -14.74 27.95
CA GLN A 268 11.48 -16.05 27.77
C GLN A 268 10.33 -15.99 26.76
N ASP A 269 10.28 -16.96 25.85
CA ASP A 269 9.09 -17.18 25.02
C ASP A 269 7.89 -17.66 25.86
N ALA A 270 6.66 -17.44 25.39
CA ALA A 270 5.49 -17.85 26.16
C ALA A 270 5.18 -19.36 26.09
N GLY A 271 5.87 -20.11 25.23
CA GLY A 271 5.58 -21.52 24.98
C GLY A 271 6.23 -22.43 26.01
N PHE A 272 7.55 -22.34 26.16
CA PHE A 272 8.33 -23.21 27.05
C PHE A 272 9.15 -22.42 28.07
N GLY A 273 9.08 -21.09 28.03
CA GLY A 273 9.95 -20.24 28.81
C GLY A 273 11.39 -20.28 28.30
N ASP A 274 11.60 -20.68 27.04
CA ASP A 274 12.94 -20.81 26.48
C ASP A 274 13.52 -19.40 26.26
N THR A 275 14.75 -19.19 26.74
CA THR A 275 15.56 -18.02 26.36
C THR A 275 16.08 -18.19 24.93
N PRO A 276 16.53 -17.10 24.26
CA PRO A 276 17.23 -17.19 22.98
C PRO A 276 18.36 -18.23 22.94
N LEU A 277 19.13 -18.35 24.03
CA LEU A 277 20.20 -19.34 24.15
C LEU A 277 19.65 -20.77 24.24
N CYS A 278 18.57 -21.00 25.00
CA CYS A 278 17.89 -22.30 25.05
C CYS A 278 17.37 -22.71 23.67
N LEU A 279 16.75 -21.78 22.93
CA LEU A 279 16.26 -22.00 21.57
C LEU A 279 17.39 -22.39 20.61
N ALA A 280 18.48 -21.61 20.62
CA ALA A 280 19.67 -21.86 19.79
C ALA A 280 20.32 -23.21 20.12
N SER A 281 20.45 -23.55 21.40
CA SER A 281 21.03 -24.81 21.88
C SER A 281 20.21 -26.02 21.46
N ARG A 282 18.89 -25.97 21.71
CA ARG A 282 17.95 -27.05 21.37
C ARG A 282 17.92 -27.35 19.87
N LEU A 283 18.12 -26.32 19.04
CA LEU A 283 18.12 -26.43 17.58
C LEU A 283 19.52 -26.52 16.96
N GLY A 284 20.58 -26.62 17.77
CA GLY A 284 21.97 -26.82 17.32
C GLY A 284 22.56 -25.62 16.55
N ARG A 285 22.13 -24.39 16.85
CA ARG A 285 22.57 -23.14 16.20
C ARG A 285 23.88 -22.63 16.82
N VAL A 286 24.98 -23.33 16.54
CA VAL A 286 26.30 -23.10 17.19
C VAL A 286 26.79 -21.65 17.08
N ASP A 287 26.68 -21.02 15.90
CA ASP A 287 27.17 -19.64 15.70
C ASP A 287 26.36 -18.63 16.52
N VAL A 288 25.04 -18.82 16.60
CA VAL A 288 24.17 -18.01 17.45
C VAL A 288 24.50 -18.22 18.93
N MET A 289 24.69 -19.46 19.37
CA MET A 289 25.05 -19.75 20.77
C MET A 289 26.35 -19.03 21.16
N ARG A 290 27.34 -19.03 20.27
CA ARG A 290 28.60 -18.31 20.48
C ARG A 290 28.34 -16.80 20.66
N LEU A 291 27.61 -16.18 19.73
CA LEU A 291 27.29 -14.74 19.79
C LEU A 291 26.55 -14.36 21.09
N LEU A 292 25.57 -15.17 21.50
CA LEU A 292 24.79 -14.92 22.71
C LEU A 292 25.65 -15.05 23.98
N LEU A 293 26.51 -16.08 24.07
CA LEU A 293 27.41 -16.28 25.20
C LEU A 293 28.48 -15.18 25.31
N GLU A 294 29.07 -14.77 24.18
CA GLU A 294 30.05 -13.68 24.14
C GLU A 294 29.43 -12.36 24.61
N SER A 295 28.19 -12.09 24.22
CA SER A 295 27.48 -10.85 24.61
C SER A 295 26.99 -10.87 26.06
N GLY A 296 26.53 -12.03 26.56
CA GLY A 296 26.09 -12.20 27.95
C GLY A 296 27.24 -12.16 28.97
N ALA A 297 28.47 -12.49 28.55
CA ALA A 297 29.66 -12.37 29.38
C ALA A 297 30.22 -10.93 29.46
N ALA A 298 29.77 -10.03 28.58
CA ALA A 298 30.27 -8.67 28.45
C ALA A 298 29.41 -7.59 29.14
N GLY A 299 28.26 -7.97 29.72
CA GLY A 299 27.33 -7.10 30.47
C GLY A 299 27.41 -7.31 31.98
#